data_AF-A0A817SRH8-F1
#
_entry.id   AF-A0A817SRH8-F1
#
_cell.length_a   1.000
_cell.length_b   1.000
_cell.length_c   1.000
_cell.angle_alpha   90.00
_cell.angle_beta   90.00
_cell.angle_gamma   90.00
#
_symmetry.space_group_name_H-M   'P 1'
#
loop_
_entity.id
_entity.type
_entity.pdbx_description
1 polymer ?
#
loop_
_entity_poly.entity_id
_entity_poly.type
_entity_poly.pdbx_seq_one_letter_code
_entity_poly.pdbx_strand_id
1 'polypeptide(L)'
;MFCWSTIIVTIIISFGLFIGTELSGYNAETLSKPVIRESCTCDCWDGFYRGVHPRGGYKAIYFNYELQTILLFGILLFYAQLLRFYLVKIATARQLNLLLLIVPIYANYYGIWNIINYLNDHDYHRMLPSQTFFTTTELVASYLFYRCLLRQKSDNMIEPWMIYILTIICSLHLLLAVGELNVPRITRNILLIISDIIPLGWITFLMIRNAGLRPDRSTIFTYLGLGLGLWVFYHVICPYRD
;
A
#
# COMPACT_ATOMS: atom_id res chain seq x y z
N MET A 1 -18.27 -14.72 10.34
CA MET A 1 -18.47 -14.26 11.73
C MET A 1 -17.38 -13.32 12.26
N PHE A 2 -16.10 -13.43 11.84
CA PHE A 2 -14.98 -12.67 12.43
C PHE A 2 -14.77 -11.21 11.98
N CYS A 3 -15.49 -10.72 10.95
CA CYS A 3 -15.35 -9.33 10.50
C CYS A 3 -16.03 -8.36 11.48
N TRP A 4 -17.17 -8.78 12.05
CA TRP A 4 -17.94 -7.98 13.00
C TRP A 4 -17.17 -7.75 14.31
N SER A 5 -16.48 -8.77 14.83
CA SER A 5 -15.71 -8.61 16.06
C SER A 5 -14.58 -7.60 15.91
N THR A 6 -13.88 -7.57 14.77
CA THR A 6 -12.82 -6.59 14.52
C THR A 6 -13.38 -5.19 14.38
N ILE A 7 -14.46 -5.01 13.59
CA ILE A 7 -15.14 -3.72 13.44
C ILE A 7 -15.64 -3.19 14.79
N ILE A 8 -16.29 -4.05 15.59
CA ILE A 8 -16.80 -3.69 16.92
C ILE A 8 -15.67 -3.30 17.86
N VAL A 9 -14.58 -4.08 17.90
CA VAL A 9 -13.40 -3.75 18.72
C VAL A 9 -12.77 -2.42 18.29
N THR A 10 -12.67 -2.18 16.98
CA THR A 10 -12.19 -0.90 16.44
C THR A 10 -13.08 0.25 16.88
N ILE A 11 -14.41 0.11 16.76
CA ILE A 11 -15.35 1.15 17.18
C ILE A 11 -15.22 1.43 18.68
N ILE A 12 -15.14 0.39 19.52
CA ILE A 12 -15.01 0.53 20.97
C ILE A 12 -13.69 1.23 21.33
N ILE A 13 -12.58 0.82 20.72
CA ILE A 13 -11.26 1.44 20.97
C ILE A 13 -11.28 2.89 20.48
N SER A 14 -11.76 3.17 19.26
CA SER A 14 -11.84 4.53 18.72
C SER A 14 -12.75 5.45 19.56
N PHE A 15 -13.88 4.94 20.06
CA PHE A 15 -14.78 5.70 20.92
C PHE A 15 -14.20 5.93 22.32
N GLY A 16 -13.54 4.92 22.90
CA GLY A 16 -12.86 5.04 24.19
C GLY A 16 -11.70 6.03 24.14
N LEU A 17 -10.95 6.04 23.04
CA LEU A 17 -9.95 7.07 22.77
C LEU A 17 -10.64 8.45 22.71
N PHE A 18 -11.69 8.63 21.89
CA PHE A 18 -12.43 9.90 21.76
C PHE A 18 -12.86 10.49 23.09
N ILE A 19 -13.54 9.70 23.91
CA ILE A 19 -13.95 10.14 25.26
C ILE A 19 -12.73 10.46 26.13
N GLY A 20 -11.70 9.63 26.10
CA GLY A 20 -10.48 9.83 26.87
C GLY A 20 -9.82 11.18 26.58
N THR A 21 -9.75 11.59 25.32
CA THR A 21 -9.13 12.86 24.96
C THR A 21 -9.98 14.08 25.25
N GLU A 22 -11.30 14.01 25.07
CA GLU A 22 -12.20 15.08 25.53
C GLU A 22 -12.04 15.31 27.04
N LEU A 23 -11.81 14.23 27.80
CA LEU A 23 -11.64 14.30 29.25
C LEU A 23 -10.24 14.70 29.71
N SER A 24 -9.17 14.28 29.02
CA SER A 24 -7.79 14.40 29.54
C SER A 24 -6.80 15.10 28.62
N GLY A 25 -7.15 15.34 27.35
CA GLY A 25 -6.22 15.86 26.34
C GLY A 25 -6.24 17.38 26.18
N TYR A 26 -7.30 18.04 26.65
CA TYR A 26 -7.42 19.49 26.57
C TYR A 26 -6.76 20.17 27.78
N ASN A 27 -5.50 20.59 27.59
CA ASN A 27 -4.90 21.59 28.46
C ASN A 27 -5.41 22.99 28.04
N ALA A 28 -6.06 23.69 28.99
CA ALA A 28 -6.60 25.04 28.78
C ALA A 28 -5.53 26.07 28.36
N GLU A 29 -4.28 25.93 28.80
CA GLU A 29 -3.18 26.81 28.36
C GLU A 29 -2.83 26.59 26.88
N THR A 30 -2.87 25.35 26.39
CA THR A 30 -2.58 25.01 25.00
C THR A 30 -3.66 25.54 24.04
N LEU A 31 -4.93 25.52 24.46
CA LEU A 31 -6.04 26.10 23.71
C LEU A 31 -5.95 27.63 23.56
N SER A 32 -5.25 28.31 24.47
CA SER A 32 -5.11 29.78 24.45
C SER A 32 -4.12 30.31 23.39
N LYS A 33 -3.30 29.42 22.81
CA LYS A 33 -2.34 29.75 21.74
C LYS A 33 -2.62 28.89 20.50
N PRO A 34 -3.73 29.15 19.77
CA PRO A 34 -4.07 28.37 18.60
C PRO A 34 -2.97 28.49 17.53
N VAL A 35 -2.49 27.35 17.04
CA VAL A 35 -1.56 27.32 15.90
C VAL A 35 -2.34 27.69 14.64
N ILE A 36 -2.06 28.85 14.08
CA ILE A 36 -2.62 29.31 12.81
C ILE A 36 -1.92 28.55 11.68
N ARG A 37 -2.65 27.63 11.03
CA ARG A 37 -2.09 26.67 10.07
C ARG A 37 -1.47 27.35 8.85
N GLU A 38 -2.02 28.48 8.42
CA GLU A 38 -1.58 29.18 7.22
C GLU A 38 -0.27 29.98 7.42
N SER A 39 0.08 30.29 8.67
CA SER A 39 1.25 31.13 9.01
C SER A 39 2.33 30.40 9.79
N CYS A 40 2.17 29.09 10.05
CA CYS A 40 3.10 28.32 10.86
C CYS A 40 4.29 27.83 10.01
N THR A 41 5.52 28.18 10.43
CA THR A 41 6.77 27.64 9.87
C THR A 41 7.07 26.26 10.48
N CYS A 42 8.00 25.50 9.89
CA CYS A 42 8.34 24.14 10.36
C CYS A 42 8.64 24.06 11.86
N ASP A 43 9.21 25.12 12.45
CA ASP A 43 9.59 25.15 13.86
C ASP A 43 8.42 25.27 14.85
N CYS A 44 7.25 25.81 14.46
CA CYS A 44 6.08 25.84 15.36
C CYS A 44 5.29 24.53 15.34
N TRP A 45 5.30 23.79 14.22
CA TRP A 45 4.71 22.47 14.15
C TRP A 45 5.61 21.41 14.81
N ASP A 46 6.92 21.46 14.52
CA ASP A 46 7.90 20.53 15.10
C ASP A 46 8.23 20.88 16.57
N GLY A 47 8.29 22.16 16.93
CA GLY A 47 8.65 22.58 18.30
C GLY A 47 7.55 22.33 19.34
N PHE A 48 6.28 22.41 18.96
CA PHE A 48 5.16 22.25 19.91
C PHE A 48 4.81 20.79 20.18
N TYR A 49 4.99 19.91 19.18
CA TYR A 49 4.59 18.50 19.27
C TYR A 49 5.74 17.49 19.10
N ARG A 50 6.82 17.80 18.36
CA ARG A 50 7.92 16.84 18.07
C ARG A 50 9.06 16.87 19.08
N GLY A 51 9.17 17.93 19.88
CA GLY A 51 10.35 18.13 20.73
C GLY A 51 11.65 18.15 19.92
N VAL A 52 12.79 18.25 20.60
CA VAL A 52 14.11 18.27 19.94
C VAL A 52 14.47 16.83 19.55
N HIS A 53 14.02 16.36 18.39
CA HIS A 53 14.50 15.09 17.83
C HIS A 53 15.41 15.33 16.62
N PRO A 54 16.62 14.75 16.63
CA PRO A 54 17.59 14.98 15.57
C PRO A 54 17.09 14.37 14.26
N ARG A 55 17.59 14.90 13.15
CA ARG A 55 17.36 14.37 11.80
C ARG A 55 17.87 12.92 11.73
N GLY A 56 16.97 11.96 11.96
CA GLY A 56 17.25 10.52 12.02
C GLY A 56 16.91 9.92 13.38
N GLY A 57 15.95 8.98 13.41
CA GLY A 57 15.49 8.32 14.64
C GLY A 57 14.03 7.87 14.59
N TYR A 58 13.44 7.60 15.76
CA TYR A 58 12.03 7.27 15.91
C TYR A 58 11.14 8.43 15.47
N LYS A 59 10.07 8.13 14.73
CA LYS A 59 9.10 9.12 14.28
C LYS A 59 7.84 9.05 15.15
N ALA A 60 7.44 10.17 15.73
CA ALA A 60 6.20 10.27 16.49
C ALA A 60 5.00 10.18 15.52
N ILE A 61 4.05 9.32 15.85
CA ILE A 61 2.73 9.25 15.19
C ILE A 61 1.74 9.95 16.12
N TYR A 62 1.06 10.97 15.60
CA TYR A 62 0.07 11.72 16.37
C TYR A 62 -1.31 11.11 16.17
N PHE A 63 -1.95 10.78 17.28
CA PHE A 63 -3.35 10.36 17.29
C PHE A 63 -4.19 11.57 17.69
N ASN A 64 -4.72 12.27 16.69
CA ASN A 64 -5.59 13.43 16.86
C ASN A 64 -7.05 13.02 16.57
N TYR A 65 -8.05 13.78 17.00
CA TYR A 65 -9.47 13.51 16.65
C TYR A 65 -9.85 14.11 15.30
N GLU A 66 -9.00 13.87 14.32
CA GLU A 66 -9.28 14.25 12.94
C GLU A 66 -9.58 13.01 12.10
N LEU A 67 -10.29 13.20 10.99
CA LEU A 67 -10.64 12.15 10.04
C LEU A 67 -9.40 11.31 9.65
N GLN A 68 -8.24 11.95 9.54
CA GLN A 68 -6.94 11.36 9.26
C GLN A 68 -6.62 10.24 10.23
N THR A 69 -6.78 10.43 11.53
CA THR A 69 -6.46 9.40 12.53
C THR A 69 -7.42 8.21 12.43
N ILE A 70 -8.70 8.44 12.12
CA ILE A 70 -9.65 7.36 11.83
C ILE A 70 -9.22 6.58 10.59
N LEU A 71 -8.80 7.27 9.52
CA LEU A 71 -8.27 6.65 8.31
C LEU A 71 -7.01 5.83 8.60
N LEU A 72 -6.08 6.36 9.40
CA LEU A 72 -4.85 5.67 9.82
C LEU A 72 -5.17 4.35 10.55
N PHE A 73 -6.06 4.39 11.54
CA PHE A 73 -6.49 3.18 12.25
C PHE A 73 -7.20 2.19 11.30
N GLY A 74 -8.10 2.68 10.45
CA GLY A 74 -8.81 1.86 9.48
C GLY A 74 -7.87 1.11 8.54
N ILE A 75 -6.86 1.81 7.99
CA ILE A 75 -5.84 1.23 7.12
C ILE A 75 -5.00 0.19 7.88
N LEU A 76 -4.53 0.51 9.09
CA LEU A 76 -3.74 -0.41 9.91
C LEU A 76 -4.50 -1.70 10.22
N LEU A 77 -5.75 -1.59 10.62
CA LEU A 77 -6.59 -2.73 10.96
C LEU A 77 -6.96 -3.57 9.73
N PHE A 78 -7.24 -2.93 8.60
CA PHE A 78 -7.48 -3.61 7.34
C PHE A 78 -6.28 -4.49 6.95
N TYR A 79 -5.07 -3.93 6.97
CA TYR A 79 -3.87 -4.68 6.60
C TYR A 79 -3.45 -5.73 7.64
N ALA A 80 -3.60 -5.43 8.94
CA ALA A 80 -3.41 -6.43 9.99
C ALA A 80 -4.34 -7.64 9.78
N GLN A 81 -5.60 -7.39 9.38
CA GLN A 81 -6.55 -8.44 9.08
C GLN A 81 -6.16 -9.22 7.81
N LEU A 82 -5.70 -8.55 6.76
CA LEU A 82 -5.19 -9.22 5.55
C LEU A 82 -3.99 -10.14 5.86
N LEU A 83 -3.02 -9.65 6.63
CA LEU A 83 -1.87 -10.46 7.06
C LEU A 83 -2.31 -11.67 7.88
N ARG A 84 -3.24 -11.48 8.82
CA ARG A 84 -3.80 -12.59 9.60
C ARG A 84 -4.44 -13.64 8.69
N PHE A 85 -5.28 -13.22 7.74
CA PHE A 85 -5.90 -14.14 6.77
C PHE A 85 -4.86 -14.92 5.99
N TYR A 86 -3.82 -14.25 5.50
CA TYR A 86 -2.74 -14.87 4.77
C TYR A 86 -1.96 -15.90 5.60
N LEU A 87 -1.57 -15.55 6.83
CA LEU A 87 -0.85 -16.45 7.74
C LEU A 87 -1.67 -17.71 8.07
N VAL A 88 -2.96 -17.54 8.35
CA VAL A 88 -3.89 -18.67 8.56
C VAL A 88 -3.97 -19.55 7.31
N LYS A 89 -4.01 -18.95 6.11
CA LYS A 89 -4.06 -19.70 4.85
C LYS A 89 -2.77 -20.46 4.57
N ILE A 90 -1.59 -19.90 4.83
CA ILE A 90 -0.33 -20.66 4.74
C ILE A 90 -0.35 -21.85 5.69
N ALA A 91 -0.68 -21.62 6.96
CA ALA A 91 -0.67 -22.64 7.99
C ALA A 91 -1.64 -23.79 7.68
N THR A 92 -2.82 -23.48 7.13
CA THR A 92 -3.88 -24.47 6.85
C THR A 92 -3.74 -25.13 5.47
N ALA A 93 -3.38 -24.39 4.43
CA ALA A 93 -3.40 -24.90 3.05
C ALA A 93 -2.16 -25.76 2.73
N ARG A 94 -1.09 -25.66 3.54
CA ARG A 94 0.22 -26.32 3.33
C ARG A 94 0.72 -26.14 1.89
N GLN A 95 0.59 -24.93 1.36
CA GLN A 95 0.97 -24.60 -0.02
C GLN A 95 2.26 -23.79 0.00
N LEU A 96 3.40 -24.43 -0.29
CA LEU A 96 4.69 -23.73 -0.30
C LEU A 96 4.74 -22.62 -1.35
N ASN A 97 3.99 -22.73 -2.44
CA ASN A 97 3.90 -21.69 -3.47
C ASN A 97 3.35 -20.37 -2.91
N LEU A 98 2.57 -20.40 -1.82
CA LEU A 98 2.11 -19.16 -1.18
C LEU A 98 3.26 -18.36 -0.57
N LEU A 99 4.42 -18.98 -0.27
CA LEU A 99 5.59 -18.26 0.23
C LEU A 99 6.11 -17.23 -0.78
N LEU A 100 5.78 -17.36 -2.07
CA LEU A 100 6.08 -16.35 -3.09
C LEU A 100 5.41 -14.99 -2.81
N LEU A 101 4.37 -14.96 -1.97
CA LEU A 101 3.68 -13.72 -1.55
C LEU A 101 4.39 -12.99 -0.42
N ILE A 102 5.45 -13.54 0.20
CA ILE A 102 6.19 -12.84 1.27
C ILE A 102 6.74 -11.50 0.77
N VAL A 103 7.30 -11.46 -0.44
CA VAL A 103 7.87 -10.23 -1.00
C VAL A 103 6.79 -9.21 -1.40
N PRO A 104 5.69 -9.59 -2.10
CA PRO A 104 4.54 -8.70 -2.29
C PRO A 104 3.93 -8.17 -0.99
N ILE A 105 3.87 -8.97 0.07
CA ILE A 105 3.38 -8.51 1.39
C ILE A 105 4.30 -7.46 1.97
N TYR A 106 5.62 -7.64 1.88
CA TYR A 106 6.57 -6.62 2.29
C TYR A 106 6.34 -5.30 1.53
N ALA A 107 6.18 -5.34 0.21
CA ALA A 107 5.93 -4.15 -0.61
C ALA A 107 4.63 -3.43 -0.19
N ASN A 108 3.53 -4.16 0.01
CA ASN A 108 2.29 -3.59 0.52
C ASN A 108 2.49 -2.89 1.87
N TYR A 109 3.16 -3.56 2.82
CA TYR A 109 3.44 -3.01 4.16
C TYR A 109 4.33 -1.77 4.11
N TYR A 110 5.32 -1.76 3.21
CA TYR A 110 6.14 -0.60 2.95
C TYR A 110 5.30 0.57 2.41
N GLY A 111 4.46 0.33 1.40
CA GLY A 111 3.63 1.36 0.78
C GLY A 111 2.63 1.98 1.75
N ILE A 112 1.96 1.17 2.56
CA ILE A 112 1.04 1.66 3.60
C ILE A 112 1.76 2.47 4.65
N TRP A 113 2.94 2.02 5.08
CA TRP A 113 3.72 2.77 6.06
C TRP A 113 4.06 4.15 5.53
N ASN A 114 4.36 4.28 4.24
CA ASN A 114 4.53 5.58 3.60
C ASN A 114 3.22 6.40 3.55
N ILE A 115 2.07 5.80 3.22
CA ILE A 115 0.76 6.48 3.30
C ILE A 115 0.52 7.02 4.71
N ILE A 116 0.74 6.20 5.74
CA ILE A 116 0.61 6.60 7.14
C ILE A 116 1.52 7.80 7.43
N ASN A 117 2.77 7.75 6.97
CA ASN A 117 3.71 8.85 7.15
C ASN A 117 3.26 10.14 6.46
N TYR A 118 2.77 10.06 5.21
CA TYR A 118 2.33 11.23 4.47
C TYR A 118 1.05 11.82 5.04
N LEU A 119 0.11 10.98 5.50
CA LEU A 119 -1.08 11.44 6.20
C LEU A 119 -0.74 12.11 7.54
N ASN A 120 0.20 11.54 8.31
CA ASN A 120 0.69 12.10 9.57
C ASN A 120 1.42 13.44 9.36
N ASP A 121 2.18 13.57 8.27
CA ASP A 121 2.93 14.78 7.92
C ASP A 121 2.11 15.78 7.09
N HIS A 122 0.83 15.49 6.80
CA HIS A 122 -0.05 16.32 5.98
C HIS A 122 0.46 16.58 4.54
N ASP A 123 1.25 15.67 3.98
CA ASP A 123 1.78 15.74 2.61
C ASP A 123 0.73 15.22 1.59
N TYR A 124 -0.39 15.95 1.45
CA TYR A 124 -1.53 15.50 0.65
C TYR A 124 -1.37 15.67 -0.87
N HIS A 125 -0.55 16.63 -1.30
CA HIS A 125 -0.52 17.08 -2.69
C HIS A 125 0.72 16.65 -3.45
N ARG A 126 1.79 16.24 -2.75
CA ARG A 126 3.08 15.96 -3.36
C ARG A 126 3.35 14.45 -3.40
N MET A 127 3.42 13.79 -2.25
CA MET A 127 3.80 12.36 -2.20
C MET A 127 2.61 11.41 -2.07
N LEU A 128 1.55 11.83 -1.36
CA LEU A 128 0.39 10.96 -1.10
C LEU A 128 -0.32 10.46 -2.37
N PRO A 129 -0.53 11.25 -3.44
CA PRO A 129 -1.23 10.75 -4.64
C PRO A 129 -0.47 9.63 -5.35
N SER A 130 0.84 9.80 -5.55
CA SER A 130 1.71 8.77 -6.15
C SER A 130 1.78 7.53 -5.27
N GLN A 131 1.98 7.69 -3.96
CA GLN A 131 2.02 6.55 -3.04
C GLN A 131 0.69 5.79 -2.97
N THR A 132 -0.44 6.51 -3.03
CA THR A 132 -1.79 5.90 -3.07
C THR A 132 -1.98 5.09 -4.34
N PHE A 133 -1.51 5.58 -5.49
CA PHE A 133 -1.51 4.84 -6.75
C PHE A 133 -0.76 3.51 -6.60
N PHE A 134 0.52 3.56 -6.22
CA PHE A 134 1.36 2.36 -6.08
C PHE A 134 0.78 1.37 -5.06
N THR A 135 0.38 1.83 -3.87
CA THR A 135 -0.17 0.91 -2.85
C THR A 135 -1.48 0.27 -3.29
N THR A 136 -2.32 0.99 -4.05
CA THR A 136 -3.57 0.44 -4.59
C THR A 136 -3.29 -0.61 -5.68
N THR A 137 -2.41 -0.30 -6.62
CA THR A 137 -2.05 -1.23 -7.72
C THR A 137 -1.27 -2.44 -7.20
N GLU A 138 -0.38 -2.27 -6.23
CA GLU A 138 0.32 -3.36 -5.53
C GLU A 138 -0.65 -4.30 -4.80
N LEU A 139 -1.68 -3.75 -4.15
CA LEU A 139 -2.71 -4.56 -3.49
C LEU A 139 -3.50 -5.39 -4.50
N VAL A 140 -3.88 -4.78 -5.63
CA VAL A 140 -4.55 -5.49 -6.74
C VAL A 140 -3.66 -6.58 -7.31
N ALA A 141 -2.38 -6.28 -7.61
CA ALA A 141 -1.42 -7.26 -8.10
C ALA A 141 -1.24 -8.43 -7.12
N SER A 142 -1.07 -8.13 -5.83
CA SER A 142 -0.89 -9.14 -4.78
C SER A 142 -2.13 -10.03 -4.65
N TYR A 143 -3.33 -9.45 -4.75
CA TYR A 143 -4.58 -10.20 -4.74
C TYR A 143 -4.71 -11.12 -5.97
N LEU A 144 -4.46 -10.61 -7.17
CA LEU A 144 -4.52 -11.41 -8.40
C LEU A 144 -3.48 -12.54 -8.37
N PHE A 145 -2.26 -12.24 -7.92
CA PHE A 145 -1.22 -13.24 -7.79
C PHE A 145 -1.60 -14.33 -6.78
N TYR A 146 -2.13 -13.96 -5.62
CA TYR A 146 -2.69 -14.90 -4.65
C TYR A 146 -3.79 -15.80 -5.26
N ARG A 147 -4.72 -15.22 -6.01
CA ARG A 147 -5.79 -15.97 -6.69
C ARG A 147 -5.23 -16.95 -7.72
N CYS A 148 -4.22 -16.56 -8.49
CA CYS A 148 -3.53 -17.42 -9.44
C CYS A 148 -2.84 -18.61 -8.75
N LEU A 149 -2.10 -18.36 -7.66
CA LEU A 149 -1.42 -19.40 -6.90
C LEU A 149 -2.38 -20.41 -6.28
N LEU A 150 -3.51 -19.95 -5.74
CA LEU A 150 -4.54 -20.84 -5.20
C LEU A 150 -5.17 -21.71 -6.30
N ARG A 151 -5.50 -21.12 -7.45
CA ARG A 151 -6.17 -21.84 -8.53
C ARG A 151 -5.29 -22.90 -9.15
N GLN A 152 -4.00 -22.62 -9.28
CA GLN A 152 -3.00 -23.57 -9.79
C GLN A 152 -3.02 -24.91 -9.05
N LYS A 153 -3.25 -24.93 -7.73
CA LYS A 153 -3.29 -26.18 -6.95
C LYS A 153 -4.64 -26.89 -7.02
N SER A 154 -5.73 -26.16 -7.22
CA SER A 154 -7.09 -26.72 -7.18
C SER A 154 -7.56 -27.32 -8.51
N ASP A 155 -6.67 -27.51 -9.49
CA ASP A 155 -6.98 -27.85 -10.89
C ASP A 155 -8.04 -26.96 -11.54
N ASN A 156 -8.30 -25.80 -10.93
CA ASN A 156 -9.22 -24.81 -11.46
C ASN A 156 -8.49 -24.00 -12.52
N MET A 157 -9.18 -23.74 -13.63
CA MET A 157 -8.61 -22.92 -14.69
C MET A 157 -8.31 -21.50 -14.18
N ILE A 158 -7.07 -21.08 -14.39
CA ILE A 158 -6.64 -19.69 -14.17
C ILE A 158 -7.25 -18.87 -15.30
N GLU A 159 -8.03 -17.85 -14.94
CA GLU A 159 -8.64 -16.98 -15.94
C GLU A 159 -7.57 -16.08 -16.57
N PRO A 160 -7.42 -16.06 -17.91
CA PRO A 160 -6.31 -15.35 -18.57
C PRO A 160 -6.25 -13.86 -18.24
N TRP A 161 -7.39 -13.20 -18.04
CA TRP A 161 -7.43 -11.78 -17.67
C TRP A 161 -6.69 -11.48 -16.35
N MET A 162 -6.68 -12.42 -15.39
CA MET A 162 -5.96 -12.24 -14.12
C MET A 162 -4.47 -12.15 -14.37
N ILE A 163 -3.96 -12.96 -15.30
CA ILE A 163 -2.57 -12.96 -15.72
C ILE A 163 -2.25 -11.66 -16.44
N TYR A 164 -3.11 -11.21 -17.35
CA TYR A 164 -2.85 -10.02 -18.17
C TYR A 164 -2.86 -8.74 -17.34
N ILE A 165 -3.82 -8.55 -16.43
CA ILE A 165 -3.82 -7.40 -15.52
C ILE A 165 -2.59 -7.44 -14.61
N LEU A 166 -2.25 -8.61 -14.06
CA LEU A 166 -1.07 -8.76 -13.20
C LEU A 166 0.23 -8.42 -13.97
N THR A 167 0.36 -8.89 -15.22
CA THR A 167 1.48 -8.53 -16.08
C THR A 167 1.55 -7.03 -16.32
N ILE A 168 0.43 -6.38 -16.64
CA ILE A 168 0.42 -4.91 -16.84
C ILE A 168 0.90 -4.19 -15.60
N ILE A 169 0.34 -4.49 -14.43
CA ILE A 169 0.65 -3.76 -13.21
C ILE A 169 2.14 -3.91 -12.88
N CYS A 170 2.65 -5.15 -12.89
CA CYS A 170 4.05 -5.39 -12.57
C CYS A 170 4.99 -4.77 -13.62
N SER A 171 4.66 -4.84 -14.91
CA SER A 171 5.45 -4.17 -15.96
C SER A 171 5.43 -2.65 -15.82
N LEU A 172 4.29 -2.07 -15.46
CA LEU A 172 4.15 -0.64 -15.22
C LEU A 172 4.99 -0.19 -14.03
N HIS A 173 4.94 -0.92 -12.91
CA HIS A 173 5.78 -0.62 -11.74
C HIS A 173 7.25 -0.66 -12.06
N LEU A 174 7.71 -1.66 -12.82
CA LEU A 174 9.10 -1.74 -13.26
C LEU A 174 9.47 -0.57 -14.17
N LEU A 175 8.60 -0.20 -15.10
CA LEU A 175 8.82 0.93 -16.01
C LEU A 175 8.92 2.25 -15.23
N LEU A 176 8.02 2.50 -14.27
CA LEU A 176 8.04 3.68 -13.43
C LEU A 176 9.26 3.69 -12.50
N ALA A 177 9.60 2.55 -11.89
CA ALA A 177 10.78 2.42 -11.06
C ALA A 177 12.07 2.74 -11.83
N VAL A 178 12.19 2.26 -13.08
CA VAL A 178 13.34 2.58 -13.94
C VAL A 178 13.33 4.05 -14.39
N GLY A 179 12.15 4.61 -14.67
CA GLY A 179 12.02 6.00 -15.10
C GLY A 179 12.29 7.03 -14.01
N GLU A 180 11.99 6.71 -12.75
CA GLU A 180 12.03 7.66 -11.63
C GLU A 180 13.21 7.45 -10.68
N LEU A 181 13.79 6.25 -10.60
CA LEU A 181 14.83 5.94 -9.62
C LEU A 181 16.22 6.00 -10.25
N ASN A 182 17.06 6.93 -9.76
CA ASN A 182 18.50 6.88 -9.98
C ASN A 182 19.09 5.59 -9.37
N VAL A 183 20.24 5.13 -9.89
CA VAL A 183 20.93 3.88 -9.46
C VAL A 183 21.01 3.71 -7.93
N PRO A 184 21.34 4.73 -7.11
CA PRO A 184 21.37 4.58 -5.65
C PRO A 184 19.98 4.35 -5.02
N ARG A 185 18.93 4.95 -5.60
CA ARG A 185 17.55 4.78 -5.14
C ARG A 185 17.01 3.39 -5.51
N ILE A 186 17.41 2.85 -6.67
CA ILE A 186 17.09 1.46 -7.08
C ILE A 186 17.64 0.47 -6.05
N THR A 187 18.90 0.60 -5.64
CA THR A 187 19.52 -0.32 -4.67
C THR A 187 18.78 -0.32 -3.33
N ARG A 188 18.32 0.86 -2.86
CA ARG A 188 17.54 0.98 -1.63
C ARG A 188 16.14 0.34 -1.74
N ASN A 189 15.58 0.34 -2.95
CA ASN A 189 14.22 -0.11 -3.23
C ASN A 189 14.17 -1.50 -3.89
N ILE A 190 15.26 -2.27 -3.84
CA ILE A 190 15.37 -3.55 -4.55
C ILE A 190 14.28 -4.55 -4.17
N LEU A 191 13.84 -4.57 -2.90
CA LEU A 191 12.77 -5.45 -2.43
C LEU A 191 11.41 -5.10 -3.05
N LEU A 192 11.17 -3.83 -3.39
CA LEU A 192 9.96 -3.39 -4.09
C LEU A 192 9.99 -3.88 -5.53
N ILE A 193 11.13 -3.75 -6.20
CA ILE A 193 11.32 -4.23 -7.57
C ILE A 193 11.19 -5.77 -7.64
N ILE A 194 11.77 -6.48 -6.68
CA ILE A 194 11.65 -7.95 -6.60
C ILE A 194 10.19 -8.37 -6.44
N SER A 195 9.36 -7.56 -5.78
CA SER A 195 7.94 -7.85 -5.58
C SER A 195 7.15 -7.95 -6.89
N ASP A 196 7.59 -7.26 -7.94
CA ASP A 196 7.02 -7.32 -9.29
C ASP A 196 7.71 -8.35 -10.19
N ILE A 197 9.03 -8.54 -10.03
CA ILE A 197 9.79 -9.54 -10.79
C ILE A 197 9.32 -10.96 -10.48
N ILE A 198 9.02 -11.29 -9.22
CA ILE A 198 8.58 -12.64 -8.82
C ILE A 198 7.27 -13.03 -9.54
N PRO A 199 6.18 -12.25 -9.47
CA PRO A 199 4.96 -12.52 -10.24
C PRO A 199 5.21 -12.62 -11.75
N LEU A 200 5.99 -11.70 -12.34
CA LEU A 200 6.28 -11.73 -13.77
C LEU A 200 7.05 -12.98 -14.20
N GLY A 201 8.06 -13.39 -13.43
CA GLY A 201 8.79 -14.63 -13.66
C GLY A 201 7.89 -15.86 -13.57
N TRP A 202 7.02 -15.90 -12.55
CA TRP A 202 6.06 -16.98 -12.37
C TRP A 202 5.03 -17.04 -13.51
N ILE A 203 4.50 -15.90 -13.94
CA ILE A 203 3.57 -15.79 -15.07
C ILE A 203 4.23 -16.25 -16.37
N THR A 204 5.47 -15.83 -16.62
CA THR A 204 6.23 -16.20 -17.81
C THR A 204 6.42 -17.71 -17.87
N PHE A 205 6.82 -18.31 -16.75
CA PHE A 205 6.93 -19.76 -16.61
C PHE A 205 5.58 -20.47 -16.86
N LEU A 206 4.48 -19.93 -16.34
CA LEU A 206 3.14 -20.48 -16.53
C LEU A 206 2.71 -20.44 -18.01
N MET A 207 2.96 -19.33 -18.71
CA MET A 207 2.63 -19.17 -20.14
C MET A 207 3.53 -20.02 -21.06
N ILE A 208 4.78 -20.29 -20.65
CA ILE A 208 5.66 -21.23 -21.36
C ILE A 208 5.05 -22.63 -21.32
N ARG A 209 4.58 -23.07 -20.14
CA ARG A 209 4.00 -24.41 -19.94
C ARG A 209 2.60 -24.57 -20.52
N ASN A 210 1.80 -23.51 -20.57
CA ASN A 210 0.40 -23.56 -20.98
C ASN A 210 0.15 -22.64 -22.17
N ALA A 211 0.17 -23.21 -23.39
CA ALA A 211 -0.05 -22.45 -24.62
C ALA A 211 -1.42 -21.74 -24.65
N GLY A 212 -2.45 -22.31 -24.02
CA GLY A 212 -3.79 -21.72 -23.93
C GLY A 212 -3.90 -20.43 -23.10
N LEU A 213 -2.87 -20.07 -22.33
CA LEU A 213 -2.83 -18.81 -21.58
C LEU A 213 -2.13 -17.68 -22.36
N ARG A 214 -1.51 -17.99 -23.50
CA ARG A 214 -0.80 -16.99 -24.30
C ARG A 214 -1.80 -16.07 -24.99
N PRO A 215 -1.62 -14.74 -24.88
CA PRO A 215 -2.53 -13.79 -25.49
C PRO A 215 -2.42 -13.84 -27.02
N ASP A 216 -3.55 -13.68 -27.71
CA ASP A 216 -3.57 -13.41 -29.14
C ASP A 216 -3.24 -11.93 -29.43
N ARG A 217 -3.12 -11.56 -30.70
CA ARG A 217 -2.78 -10.18 -31.10
C ARG A 217 -3.80 -9.16 -30.58
N SER A 218 -5.09 -9.47 -30.66
CA SER A 218 -6.17 -8.57 -30.22
C SER A 218 -6.10 -8.30 -28.71
N THR A 219 -5.86 -9.36 -27.94
CA THR A 219 -5.65 -9.31 -26.50
C THR A 219 -4.44 -8.45 -26.18
N ILE A 220 -3.32 -8.65 -26.85
CA ILE A 220 -2.12 -7.82 -26.65
C ILE A 220 -2.45 -6.33 -26.83
N PHE A 221 -3.12 -5.93 -27.91
CA PHE A 221 -3.48 -4.52 -28.12
C PHE A 221 -4.43 -3.97 -27.06
N THR A 222 -5.42 -4.75 -26.64
CA THR A 222 -6.39 -4.35 -25.62
C THR A 222 -5.69 -4.06 -24.28
N TYR A 223 -4.82 -4.98 -23.86
CA TYR A 223 -4.11 -4.89 -22.58
C TYR A 223 -2.96 -3.87 -22.63
N LEU A 224 -2.32 -3.64 -23.78
CA LEU A 224 -1.41 -2.51 -23.98
C LEU A 224 -2.15 -1.17 -23.86
N GLY A 225 -3.36 -1.05 -24.42
CA GLY A 225 -4.19 0.15 -24.26
C GLY A 225 -4.56 0.42 -22.80
N LEU A 226 -4.90 -0.63 -22.04
CA LEU A 226 -5.15 -0.53 -20.60
C LEU A 226 -3.89 -0.09 -19.83
N GLY A 227 -2.73 -0.68 -20.13
CA GLY A 227 -1.46 -0.29 -19.53
C GLY A 227 -1.09 1.17 -19.81
N LEU A 228 -1.29 1.62 -21.06
CA LEU A 228 -1.10 3.02 -21.43
C LEU A 228 -2.07 3.93 -20.68
N GLY A 229 -3.33 3.53 -20.53
CA GLY A 229 -4.32 4.29 -19.75
C GLY A 229 -3.91 4.47 -18.29
N LEU A 230 -3.41 3.40 -17.65
CA LEU A 230 -2.89 3.47 -16.28
C LEU A 230 -1.64 4.35 -16.18
N TRP A 231 -0.74 4.28 -17.16
CA TRP A 231 0.45 5.11 -17.22
C TRP A 231 0.11 6.60 -17.38
N VAL A 232 -0.83 6.94 -18.27
CA VAL A 232 -1.33 8.31 -18.42
C VAL A 232 -2.02 8.78 -17.14
N PHE A 233 -2.86 7.94 -16.53
CA PHE A 233 -3.52 8.27 -15.26
C PHE A 233 -2.50 8.63 -14.18
N TYR A 234 -1.42 7.83 -14.05
CA TYR A 234 -0.35 8.11 -13.11
C TYR A 234 0.27 9.50 -13.33
N HIS A 235 0.68 9.82 -14.57
CA HIS A 235 1.33 11.11 -14.84
C HIS A 235 0.40 12.33 -14.77
N VAL A 236 -0.90 12.17 -15.02
CA VAL A 236 -1.86 13.29 -15.01
C VAL A 236 -2.42 13.54 -13.62
N ILE A 237 -2.81 12.47 -12.90
CA ILE A 237 -3.58 12.57 -11.65
C ILE A 237 -2.70 12.33 -10.42
N CYS A 238 -1.74 11.41 -10.52
CA CYS A 238 -0.91 10.98 -9.41
C CYS A 238 0.60 11.25 -9.62
N PRO A 239 1.02 12.35 -10.30
CA PRO A 239 2.42 12.50 -10.62
C PRO A 239 3.23 12.64 -9.34
N TYR A 240 4.39 11.99 -9.32
CA TYR A 240 5.44 12.33 -8.39
C TYR A 240 5.81 13.82 -8.58
N ARG A 241 5.78 14.58 -7.49
CA ARG A 241 6.19 15.99 -7.45
C ARG A 241 7.34 16.09 -6.44
N ASP A 242 8.46 16.68 -6.83
CA ASP A 242 9.59 16.92 -5.91
C ASP A 242 9.31 18.06 -4.91
#